data_AF-A0A6B0ZCT7-F1
#
_entry.id   AF-A0A6B0ZCT7-F1
#
_cell.length_a   1.000
_cell.length_b   1.000
_cell.length_c   1.000
_cell.angle_alpha   90.00
_cell.angle_beta   90.00
_cell.angle_gamma   90.00
#
_symmetry.space_group_name_H-M   'P 1'
#
loop_
_entity.id
_entity.type
_entity.pdbx_description
1 polymer ?
#
loop_
_entity_poly.entity_id
_entity_poly.type
_entity_poly.pdbx_seq_one_letter_code
_entity_poly.pdbx_strand_id
1 'polypeptide(L)'
;MTLDSNSEHRGLTRIHLRWEGPHTFEGVWKMNEPSDYGLYQVYGPHPTGATESLLYIGQANGQTFGERFTNADRQEWCSDGWGDNTVLLRFFTGRVLQTKDEQQCGAIDDELWGTYIDLAERLLIFAHSPHWNSQGIYELPREQTDDYDNCHILNWGTRASLLPEVSGARYTETVFEQLCDDPLDTRQADGAGPHRGSVRR
;
A
#
# COMPACT_ATOMS: atom_id res chain seq x y z
N MET A 1 -38.70 -12.97 -4.04
CA MET A 1 -37.92 -11.89 -3.41
C MET A 1 -36.59 -11.87 -4.09
N THR A 2 -36.44 -10.91 -4.99
CA THR A 2 -35.28 -10.67 -5.85
C THR A 2 -34.15 -10.13 -4.97
N LEU A 3 -33.06 -10.89 -4.88
CA LEU A 3 -31.77 -10.32 -4.55
C LEU A 3 -31.33 -9.59 -5.82
N ASP A 4 -31.38 -8.27 -5.80
CA ASP A 4 -30.72 -7.46 -6.82
C ASP A 4 -29.21 -7.63 -6.63
N SER A 5 -28.68 -8.66 -7.28
CA SER A 5 -27.26 -8.90 -7.45
C SER A 5 -26.74 -7.98 -8.55
N ASN A 6 -26.51 -6.73 -8.20
CA ASN A 6 -25.84 -5.76 -9.07
C ASN A 6 -24.57 -5.19 -8.42
N SER A 7 -23.90 -5.97 -7.56
CA SER A 7 -22.47 -5.82 -7.36
C SER A 7 -21.78 -6.72 -8.38
N GLU A 8 -21.43 -6.16 -9.53
CA GLU A 8 -20.37 -6.74 -10.35
C GLU A 8 -19.17 -6.90 -9.40
N HIS A 9 -18.84 -8.14 -9.02
CA HIS A 9 -17.59 -8.42 -8.33
C HIS A 9 -16.47 -8.00 -9.28
N ARG A 10 -15.97 -6.77 -9.12
CA ARG A 10 -14.70 -6.35 -9.72
C ARG A 10 -13.68 -7.39 -9.26
N GLY A 11 -13.08 -8.08 -10.22
CA GLY A 11 -12.08 -9.12 -9.95
C GLY A 11 -10.93 -8.56 -9.12
N LEU A 12 -10.23 -9.44 -8.40
CA LEU A 12 -9.07 -9.08 -7.58
C LEU A 12 -8.01 -8.34 -8.42
N THR A 13 -7.69 -7.10 -8.03
CA THR A 13 -6.61 -6.28 -8.58
C THR A 13 -5.30 -6.62 -7.87
N ARG A 14 -4.30 -7.13 -8.60
CA ARG A 14 -2.97 -7.42 -8.07
C ARG A 14 -1.94 -6.45 -8.62
N ILE A 15 -1.37 -5.63 -7.76
CA ILE A 15 -0.35 -4.65 -8.14
C ILE A 15 1.01 -5.20 -7.72
N HIS A 16 1.86 -5.52 -8.70
CA HIS A 16 3.22 -6.00 -8.46
C HIS A 16 4.18 -4.81 -8.48
N LEU A 17 4.84 -4.52 -7.35
CA LEU A 17 5.84 -3.47 -7.27
C LEU A 17 7.25 -4.04 -7.18
N ARG A 18 8.14 -3.63 -8.07
CA ARG A 18 9.57 -3.93 -7.98
C ARG A 18 10.32 -2.77 -7.36
N TRP A 19 10.87 -3.00 -6.18
CA TRP A 19 11.66 -2.03 -5.45
C TRP A 19 13.16 -2.18 -5.72
N GLU A 20 13.83 -1.05 -5.88
CA GLU A 20 15.27 -0.91 -6.05
C GLU A 20 15.83 0.15 -5.09
N GLY A 21 17.12 0.00 -4.76
CA GLY A 21 17.82 0.85 -3.81
C GLY A 21 18.70 0.05 -2.83
N PRO A 22 19.24 0.71 -1.78
CA PRO A 22 19.10 2.13 -1.52
C PRO A 22 19.85 2.99 -2.54
N HIS A 23 19.24 4.10 -2.94
CA HIS A 23 19.83 5.16 -3.75
C HIS A 23 20.23 6.35 -2.87
N THR A 24 21.20 7.13 -3.34
CA THR A 24 21.45 8.48 -2.83
C THR A 24 20.47 9.47 -3.45
N PHE A 25 20.33 10.66 -2.85
CA PHE A 25 19.53 11.73 -3.43
C PHE A 25 19.94 12.06 -4.87
N GLU A 26 21.25 12.22 -5.12
CA GLU A 26 21.77 12.45 -6.48
C GLU A 26 21.46 11.29 -7.43
N GLY A 27 21.44 10.06 -6.92
CA GLY A 27 21.09 8.87 -7.69
C GLY A 27 19.64 8.92 -8.20
N VAL A 28 18.69 9.25 -7.32
CA VAL A 28 17.27 9.41 -7.71
C VAL A 28 17.07 10.62 -8.60
N TRP A 29 17.78 11.72 -8.33
CA TRP A 29 17.69 12.95 -9.12
C TRP A 29 18.03 12.73 -10.61
N LYS A 30 18.90 11.76 -10.90
CA LYS A 30 19.28 11.42 -12.28
C LYS A 30 18.29 10.49 -12.99
N MET A 31 17.28 9.96 -12.30
CA MET A 31 16.27 9.07 -12.86
C MET A 31 15.19 9.85 -13.62
N ASN A 32 15.46 10.12 -14.90
CA ASN A 32 14.56 10.88 -15.79
C ASN A 32 14.25 10.11 -17.08
N GLU A 33 14.48 8.79 -17.11
CA GLU A 33 14.15 7.95 -18.25
C GLU A 33 12.62 7.74 -18.36
N PRO A 34 12.10 7.33 -19.53
CA PRO A 34 10.66 7.07 -19.71
C PRO A 34 10.07 6.02 -18.75
N SER A 35 10.91 5.20 -18.12
CA SER A 35 10.51 4.20 -17.11
C SER A 35 10.67 4.68 -15.66
N ASP A 36 11.12 5.91 -15.43
CA ASP A 36 11.45 6.44 -14.11
C ASP A 36 10.27 7.11 -13.42
N TYR A 37 9.16 6.38 -13.39
CA TYR A 37 7.92 6.78 -12.74
C TYR A 37 7.52 5.68 -11.76
N GLY A 38 6.65 5.98 -10.79
CA GLY A 38 6.17 4.98 -9.82
C GLY A 38 6.11 5.51 -8.41
N LEU A 39 6.54 4.70 -7.45
CA LEU A 39 6.57 5.05 -6.03
C LEU A 39 7.99 5.24 -5.52
N TYR A 40 8.16 5.99 -4.44
CA TYR A 40 9.43 6.08 -3.73
C TYR A 40 9.24 6.02 -2.23
N GLN A 41 10.25 5.49 -1.54
CA GLN A 41 10.34 5.50 -0.09
C GLN A 41 11.55 6.32 0.34
N VAL A 42 11.42 6.99 1.48
CA VAL A 42 12.50 7.72 2.14
C VAL A 42 12.71 7.15 3.54
N TYR A 43 13.94 6.72 3.81
CA TYR A 43 14.37 6.28 5.14
C TYR A 43 15.44 7.21 5.68
N GLY A 44 15.49 7.30 7.00
CA GLY A 44 16.53 8.03 7.70
C GLY A 44 16.21 8.21 9.18
N PRO A 45 16.96 9.09 9.87
CA PRO A 45 16.78 9.31 11.28
C PRO A 45 15.47 10.06 11.58
N HIS A 46 14.71 9.56 12.56
CA HIS A 46 13.55 10.27 13.12
C HIS A 46 13.76 10.51 14.62
N PRO A 47 13.46 11.70 15.19
CA PRO A 47 13.72 12.00 16.61
C PRO A 47 13.08 11.04 17.61
N THR A 48 11.92 10.46 17.28
CA THR A 48 11.20 9.50 18.14
C THR A 48 11.38 8.04 17.69
N GLY A 49 12.15 7.80 16.62
CA GLY A 49 12.28 6.51 15.97
C GLY A 49 13.71 5.98 15.97
N ALA A 50 13.94 4.95 15.16
CA ALA A 50 15.26 4.43 14.90
C ALA A 50 16.04 5.35 13.93
N THR A 51 17.34 5.09 13.77
CA THR A 51 18.21 5.80 12.81
C THR A 51 17.85 5.51 11.34
N GLU A 52 17.09 4.46 11.07
CA GLU A 52 16.68 4.00 9.74
C GLU A 52 15.15 3.78 9.70
N SER A 53 14.40 4.80 10.14
CA SER A 53 12.93 4.76 10.13
C SER A 53 12.39 5.00 8.73
N LEU A 54 11.25 4.39 8.40
CA LEU A 54 10.47 4.78 7.23
C LEU A 54 9.84 6.16 7.51
N LEU A 55 10.33 7.17 6.79
CA LEU A 55 9.93 8.56 6.97
C LEU A 55 8.78 8.91 6.04
N TYR A 56 8.89 8.51 4.77
CA TYR A 56 7.94 8.91 3.75
C TYR A 56 7.76 7.84 2.66
N ILE A 57 6.55 7.78 2.12
CA ILE A 57 6.21 7.12 0.86
C ILE A 57 5.53 8.18 -0.01
N GLY A 58 5.99 8.32 -1.24
CA GLY A 58 5.36 9.21 -2.22
C GLY A 58 5.31 8.58 -3.60
N GLN A 59 4.70 9.29 -4.54
CA GLN A 59 4.60 8.88 -5.94
C GLN A 59 5.19 9.88 -6.93
N ALA A 60 5.69 9.37 -8.05
CA ALA A 60 6.09 10.09 -9.25
C ALA A 60 5.20 9.59 -10.41
N ASN A 61 3.97 10.11 -10.44
CA ASN A 61 2.94 9.83 -11.43
C ASN A 61 2.66 11.14 -12.19
N GLY A 62 2.79 11.12 -13.51
CA GLY A 62 2.76 12.34 -14.35
C GLY A 62 4.07 13.14 -14.42
N GLN A 63 5.10 12.75 -13.68
CA GLN A 63 6.48 13.26 -13.79
C GLN A 63 7.45 12.18 -13.31
N THR A 64 8.71 12.25 -13.76
CA THR A 64 9.74 11.27 -13.36
C THR A 64 10.16 11.43 -11.90
N PHE A 65 10.84 10.42 -11.34
CA PHE A 65 11.45 10.50 -10.02
C PHE A 65 12.42 11.69 -9.94
N GLY A 66 13.26 11.90 -10.94
CA GLY A 66 14.20 13.01 -10.97
C GLY A 66 13.51 14.38 -10.93
N GLU A 67 12.43 14.55 -11.70
CA GLU A 67 11.61 15.77 -11.70
C GLU A 67 10.91 16.01 -10.35
N ARG A 68 10.31 14.96 -9.75
CA ARG A 68 9.70 15.06 -8.42
C ARG A 68 10.69 15.56 -7.38
N PHE A 69 11.91 15.03 -7.41
CA PHE A 69 12.98 15.37 -6.48
C PHE A 69 13.68 16.71 -6.79
N THR A 70 13.45 17.31 -7.95
CA THR A 70 13.95 18.65 -8.32
C THR A 70 13.03 19.77 -7.83
N ASN A 71 11.72 19.50 -7.78
CA ASN A 71 10.68 20.49 -7.54
C ASN A 71 10.30 20.61 -6.04
N ALA A 72 9.05 20.31 -5.69
CA ALA A 72 8.45 20.59 -4.37
C ALA A 72 9.22 19.91 -3.22
N ASP A 73 9.61 18.65 -3.41
CA ASP A 73 10.11 17.84 -2.30
C ASP A 73 11.57 18.17 -1.94
N ARG A 74 12.35 18.79 -2.84
CA ARG A 74 13.74 19.15 -2.53
C ARG A 74 13.85 20.01 -1.28
N GLN A 75 12.93 20.97 -1.13
CA GLN A 75 12.90 21.82 0.07
C GLN A 75 12.52 21.01 1.32
N GLU A 76 11.60 20.05 1.19
CA GLU A 76 11.19 19.18 2.29
C GLU A 76 12.33 18.29 2.79
N TRP A 77 13.21 17.81 1.90
CA TRP A 77 14.36 16.97 2.27
C TRP A 77 15.60 17.76 2.71
N CYS A 78 15.77 18.99 2.21
CA CYS A 78 16.97 19.80 2.42
C CYS A 78 16.81 20.93 3.46
N SER A 79 15.64 21.17 4.06
CA SER A 79 15.45 22.33 4.94
C SER A 79 15.00 21.98 6.36
N ASP A 80 15.97 21.67 7.20
CA ASP A 80 16.02 22.37 8.49
C ASP A 80 17.21 23.34 8.44
N GLY A 81 17.21 24.39 9.27
CA GLY A 81 18.23 25.46 9.24
C GLY A 81 19.65 25.03 9.59
N TRP A 82 19.96 23.73 9.53
CA TRP A 82 21.19 23.06 9.95
C TRP A 82 22.03 22.49 8.79
N GLY A 83 21.50 22.42 7.56
CA GLY A 83 22.27 22.06 6.37
C GLY A 83 21.57 21.05 5.45
N ASP A 84 22.33 20.48 4.51
CA ASP A 84 21.83 19.46 3.58
C ASP A 84 21.77 18.08 4.27
N ASN A 85 20.57 17.68 4.70
CA ASN A 85 20.34 16.40 5.37
C ASN A 85 20.22 15.21 4.41
N THR A 86 20.26 15.42 3.10
CA THR A 86 20.05 14.33 2.12
C THR A 86 21.09 13.22 2.22
N VAL A 87 22.27 13.51 2.78
CA VAL A 87 23.34 12.53 3.05
C VAL A 87 22.96 11.50 4.12
N LEU A 88 22.01 11.84 5.00
CA LEU A 88 21.49 10.95 6.04
C LEU A 88 20.28 10.13 5.56
N LEU A 89 19.78 10.42 4.37
CA LEU A 89 18.60 9.79 3.81
C LEU A 89 18.97 8.66 2.85
N ARG A 90 18.08 7.67 2.79
CA ARG A 90 18.14 6.53 1.86
C ARG A 90 16.85 6.49 1.06
N PHE A 91 16.99 6.38 -0.25
CA PHE A 91 15.84 6.40 -1.15
C PHE A 91 15.65 5.04 -1.80
N PHE A 92 14.41 4.61 -1.99
CA PHE A 92 14.08 3.41 -2.74
C PHE A 92 13.05 3.78 -3.79
N THR A 93 13.16 3.22 -5.00
CA THR A 93 12.19 3.45 -6.08
C THR A 93 11.46 2.17 -6.41
N GLY A 94 10.15 2.25 -6.55
CA GLY A 94 9.23 1.14 -6.78
C GLY A 94 8.50 1.33 -8.10
N ARG A 95 8.64 0.38 -9.02
CA ARG A 95 7.96 0.42 -10.33
C ARG A 95 6.90 -0.67 -10.40
N VAL A 96 5.74 -0.32 -10.96
CA VAL A 96 4.68 -1.31 -11.26
C VAL A 96 5.19 -2.23 -12.35
N LEU A 97 5.18 -3.53 -12.08
CA LEU A 97 5.51 -4.58 -13.02
C LEU A 97 4.26 -5.05 -13.74
N GLN A 98 4.43 -5.30 -15.03
CA GLN A 98 3.44 -5.99 -15.82
C GLN A 98 3.63 -7.51 -15.70
N THR A 99 2.56 -8.23 -15.39
CA THR A 99 2.54 -9.69 -15.34
C THR A 99 2.43 -10.29 -16.74
N LYS A 100 2.73 -11.58 -16.87
CA LYS A 100 2.60 -12.30 -18.15
C LYS A 100 1.17 -12.31 -18.68
N ASP A 101 0.19 -12.38 -17.79
CA ASP A 101 -1.22 -12.42 -18.16
C ASP A 101 -1.66 -11.04 -18.70
N GLU A 102 -1.21 -9.95 -18.07
CA GLU A 102 -1.45 -8.57 -18.55
C GLU A 102 -0.68 -8.27 -19.85
N GLN A 103 0.45 -8.92 -20.12
CA GLN A 103 1.12 -8.81 -21.42
C GLN A 103 0.32 -9.48 -22.54
N GLN A 104 -0.49 -10.49 -22.22
CA GLN A 104 -1.26 -11.27 -23.19
C GLN A 104 -2.66 -10.70 -23.44
N CYS A 105 -3.28 -10.07 -22.44
CA CYS A 105 -4.66 -9.57 -22.50
C CYS A 105 -4.80 -8.11 -23.00
N GLY A 106 -3.70 -7.50 -23.42
CA GLY A 106 -3.62 -6.06 -23.72
C GLY A 106 -2.83 -5.38 -22.61
N ALA A 107 -1.71 -4.74 -22.97
CA ALA A 107 -0.78 -4.21 -22.00
C ALA A 107 -1.44 -3.17 -21.08
N ILE A 108 -0.91 -3.03 -19.85
CA ILE A 108 -1.30 -1.94 -18.95
C ILE A 108 -0.98 -0.63 -19.68
N ASP A 109 -2.00 0.17 -19.98
CA ASP A 109 -1.83 1.49 -20.55
C ASP A 109 -1.47 2.52 -19.46
N ASP A 110 -1.09 3.73 -19.88
CA ASP A 110 -0.62 4.76 -18.96
C ASP A 110 -1.68 5.17 -17.92
N GLU A 111 -2.97 5.08 -18.26
CA GLU A 111 -4.09 5.41 -17.37
C GLU A 111 -4.24 4.36 -16.26
N LEU A 112 -4.27 3.08 -16.63
CA LEU A 112 -4.32 1.99 -15.66
C LEU A 112 -3.05 1.93 -14.81
N TRP A 113 -1.90 2.22 -15.43
CA TRP A 113 -0.61 2.27 -14.75
C TRP A 113 -0.57 3.37 -13.69
N GLY A 114 -1.04 4.58 -14.03
CA GLY A 114 -1.20 5.68 -13.09
C GLY A 114 -2.17 5.35 -11.95
N THR A 115 -3.29 4.69 -12.28
CA THR A 115 -4.27 4.21 -11.29
C THR A 115 -3.63 3.23 -10.29
N TYR A 116 -2.77 2.31 -10.76
CA TYR A 116 -2.07 1.37 -9.89
C TYR A 116 -1.08 2.07 -8.96
N ILE A 117 -0.40 3.12 -9.42
CA ILE A 117 0.49 3.91 -8.58
C ILE A 117 -0.30 4.62 -7.49
N ASP A 118 -1.41 5.27 -7.84
CA ASP A 118 -2.27 5.99 -6.89
C ASP A 118 -2.85 5.07 -5.80
N LEU A 119 -3.40 3.92 -6.22
CA LEU A 119 -3.93 2.92 -5.28
C LEU A 119 -2.82 2.38 -4.37
N ALA A 120 -1.66 2.08 -4.95
CA ALA A 120 -0.57 1.49 -4.20
C ALA A 120 0.06 2.46 -3.19
N GLU A 121 0.24 3.73 -3.57
CA GLU A 121 0.74 4.77 -2.66
C GLU A 121 -0.14 4.83 -1.39
N ARG A 122 -1.44 5.03 -1.59
CA ARG A 122 -2.39 5.25 -0.49
C ARG A 122 -2.46 4.06 0.45
N LEU A 123 -2.56 2.86 -0.12
CA LEU A 123 -2.65 1.64 0.68
C LEU A 123 -1.33 1.35 1.41
N LEU A 124 -0.16 1.62 0.81
CA LEU A 124 1.12 1.47 1.50
C LEU A 124 1.31 2.51 2.61
N ILE A 125 0.92 3.77 2.39
CA ILE A 125 0.93 4.81 3.42
C ILE A 125 0.06 4.37 4.60
N PHE A 126 -1.17 3.92 4.33
CA PHE A 126 -2.10 3.48 5.37
C PHE A 126 -1.53 2.30 6.17
N ALA A 127 -1.05 1.27 5.46
CA ALA A 127 -0.54 0.04 6.08
C ALA A 127 0.72 0.25 6.93
N HIS A 128 1.58 1.21 6.58
CA HIS A 128 2.89 1.39 7.22
C HIS A 128 3.00 2.66 8.07
N SER A 129 2.06 3.60 7.92
CA SER A 129 1.99 4.86 8.66
C SER A 129 3.36 5.57 8.78
N PRO A 130 4.02 5.94 7.66
CA PRO A 130 5.32 6.63 7.71
C PRO A 130 5.25 7.95 8.49
N HIS A 131 6.31 8.26 9.23
CA HIS A 131 6.33 9.37 10.20
C HIS A 131 5.97 10.74 9.60
N TRP A 132 6.36 11.01 8.36
CA TRP A 132 6.15 12.29 7.68
C TRP A 132 4.97 12.28 6.70
N ASN A 133 4.36 11.12 6.41
CA ASN A 133 3.06 11.07 5.71
C ASN A 133 1.89 11.43 6.64
N SER A 134 2.07 11.28 7.96
CA SER A 134 1.04 11.47 9.00
C SER A 134 0.50 12.90 9.16
N GLN A 135 0.95 13.88 8.38
CA GLN A 135 0.34 15.22 8.38
C GLN A 135 -0.83 15.37 7.38
N GLY A 136 -1.16 14.33 6.60
CA GLY A 136 -2.07 14.46 5.45
C GLY A 136 -3.34 13.61 5.43
N ILE A 137 -3.32 12.31 5.72
CA ILE A 137 -4.47 11.41 5.42
C ILE A 137 -4.47 10.23 6.40
N TYR A 138 -5.59 10.00 7.11
CA TYR A 138 -5.74 8.88 8.06
C TYR A 138 -6.84 7.89 7.68
N GLU A 139 -7.54 8.08 6.56
CA GLU A 139 -8.65 7.21 6.18
C GLU A 139 -8.66 7.02 4.66
N LEU A 140 -8.87 5.77 4.23
CA LEU A 140 -9.26 5.50 2.85
C LEU A 140 -10.65 6.12 2.65
N PRO A 141 -10.88 6.92 1.60
CA PRO A 141 -12.19 7.52 1.38
C PRO A 141 -13.27 6.43 1.31
N ARG A 142 -14.32 6.56 2.12
CA ARG A 142 -15.43 5.58 2.16
C ARG A 142 -16.07 5.33 0.79
N GLU A 143 -16.05 6.33 -0.07
CA GLU A 143 -16.59 6.25 -1.44
C GLU A 143 -15.69 5.43 -2.40
N GLN A 144 -14.45 5.12 -1.98
CA GLN A 144 -13.45 4.38 -2.77
C GLN A 144 -13.09 3.03 -2.13
N THR A 145 -13.76 2.61 -1.05
CA THR A 145 -13.44 1.36 -0.33
C THR A 145 -13.48 0.14 -1.24
N ASP A 146 -14.41 0.11 -2.19
CA ASP A 146 -14.57 -1.01 -3.13
C ASP A 146 -13.33 -1.21 -4.03
N ASP A 147 -12.60 -0.13 -4.33
CA ASP A 147 -11.36 -0.19 -5.12
C ASP A 147 -10.21 -0.80 -4.29
N TYR A 148 -10.21 -0.62 -2.96
CA TYR A 148 -9.21 -1.18 -2.06
C TYR A 148 -9.57 -2.57 -1.55
N ASP A 149 -10.84 -2.90 -1.39
CA ASP A 149 -11.35 -4.21 -0.96
C ASP A 149 -10.73 -5.36 -1.75
N ASN A 150 -10.58 -5.16 -3.05
CA ASN A 150 -10.05 -6.14 -3.99
C ASN A 150 -8.60 -5.82 -4.43
N CYS A 151 -7.88 -4.93 -3.74
CA CYS A 151 -6.52 -4.55 -4.08
C CYS A 151 -5.48 -5.30 -3.25
N HIS A 152 -4.54 -5.98 -3.92
CA HIS A 152 -3.40 -6.64 -3.29
C HIS A 152 -2.09 -6.12 -3.88
N ILE A 153 -1.23 -5.59 -3.03
CA ILE A 153 0.11 -5.12 -3.40
C ILE A 153 1.12 -6.19 -3.04
N LEU A 154 1.94 -6.57 -4.02
CA LEU A 154 3.02 -7.52 -3.87
C LEU A 154 4.36 -6.80 -4.05
N ASN A 155 5.10 -6.64 -2.95
CA ASN A 155 6.36 -5.90 -2.91
C ASN A 155 7.55 -6.83 -3.14
N TRP A 156 8.19 -6.70 -4.31
CA TRP A 156 9.33 -7.49 -4.74
C TRP A 156 10.64 -6.70 -4.67
N GLY A 157 11.77 -7.39 -4.68
CA GLY A 157 13.09 -6.75 -4.71
C GLY A 157 13.48 -6.12 -3.37
N THR A 158 14.17 -4.99 -3.41
CA THR A 158 14.71 -4.33 -2.22
C THR A 158 13.66 -3.45 -1.54
N ARG A 159 12.64 -4.07 -0.94
CA ARG A 159 11.48 -3.38 -0.33
C ARG A 159 11.74 -2.73 1.04
N ALA A 160 12.98 -2.77 1.53
CA ALA A 160 13.36 -2.32 2.88
C ALA A 160 12.39 -2.86 3.95
N SER A 161 11.73 -1.99 4.70
CA SER A 161 10.82 -2.35 5.80
C SER A 161 9.36 -2.53 5.38
N LEU A 162 8.98 -2.30 4.12
CA LEU A 162 7.61 -2.55 3.67
C LEU A 162 7.25 -4.03 3.83
N LEU A 163 6.02 -4.35 4.20
CA LEU A 163 5.52 -5.72 4.18
C LEU A 163 5.64 -6.34 2.78
N PRO A 164 5.99 -7.63 2.66
CA PRO A 164 6.08 -8.29 1.35
C PRO A 164 4.74 -8.31 0.59
N GLU A 165 3.63 -8.31 1.33
CA GLU A 165 2.28 -8.23 0.76
C GLU A 165 1.41 -7.30 1.63
N VAL A 166 0.58 -6.49 0.97
CA VAL A 166 -0.43 -5.64 1.62
C VAL A 166 -1.76 -5.84 0.90
N SER A 167 -2.77 -6.27 1.64
CA SER A 167 -4.13 -6.46 1.14
C SER A 167 -5.02 -5.34 1.65
N GLY A 168 -5.73 -4.66 0.75
CA GLY A 168 -6.64 -3.56 1.10
C GLY A 168 -7.84 -4.03 1.92
N ALA A 169 -8.28 -5.28 1.74
CA ALA A 169 -9.32 -5.92 2.56
C ALA A 169 -9.03 -5.94 4.07
N ARG A 170 -7.77 -5.76 4.49
CA ARG A 170 -7.40 -5.66 5.92
C ARG A 170 -7.76 -4.30 6.54
N TYR A 171 -8.07 -3.32 5.70
CA TYR A 171 -8.12 -1.92 6.06
C TYR A 171 -9.44 -1.25 5.66
N THR A 172 -10.34 -2.02 5.04
CA THR A 172 -11.68 -1.62 4.67
C THR A 172 -12.69 -2.37 5.54
N GLU A 173 -13.60 -1.64 6.20
CA GLU A 173 -14.57 -2.22 7.14
C GLU A 173 -15.46 -3.29 6.47
N THR A 174 -15.86 -3.06 5.21
CA THR A 174 -16.84 -3.89 4.48
C THR A 174 -16.39 -5.33 4.26
N VAL A 175 -15.11 -5.55 3.89
CA VAL A 175 -14.58 -6.89 3.62
C VAL A 175 -13.82 -7.45 4.81
N PHE A 176 -13.20 -6.61 5.66
CA PHE A 176 -12.51 -7.09 6.86
C PHE A 176 -13.46 -7.84 7.80
N GLU A 177 -14.67 -7.33 8.04
CA GLU A 177 -15.66 -7.99 8.89
C GLU A 177 -16.14 -9.32 8.28
N GLN A 178 -16.23 -9.41 6.95
CA GLN A 178 -16.61 -10.65 6.23
C GLN A 178 -15.49 -11.69 6.24
N LEU A 179 -14.23 -11.26 6.14
CA LEU A 179 -13.06 -12.14 6.21
C LEU A 179 -12.79 -12.62 7.63
N CYS A 180 -13.13 -11.81 8.62
CA CYS A 180 -12.90 -12.09 10.03
C CYS A 180 -14.10 -12.76 10.70
N ASP A 181 -14.93 -13.53 9.97
CA ASP A 181 -15.94 -14.47 10.52
C ASP A 181 -15.47 -14.92 11.90
N ASP A 182 -16.12 -14.38 12.94
CA ASP A 182 -15.58 -14.28 14.29
C ASP A 182 -14.90 -15.60 14.69
N PRO A 183 -13.54 -15.66 14.74
CA PRO A 183 -12.85 -16.92 15.00
C PRO A 183 -13.15 -17.45 16.41
N LEU A 184 -13.90 -16.69 17.22
CA LEU A 184 -14.33 -17.00 18.56
C LEU A 184 -15.85 -17.05 18.75
N ASP A 185 -16.69 -17.12 17.70
CA ASP A 185 -18.12 -17.37 17.91
C ASP A 185 -18.38 -18.83 18.33
N THR A 186 -18.03 -19.14 19.57
CA THR A 186 -18.25 -20.43 20.23
C THR A 186 -19.72 -20.67 20.56
N ARG A 187 -20.66 -19.82 20.12
CA ARG A 187 -22.09 -19.94 20.45
C ARG A 187 -22.80 -21.09 19.72
N GLN A 188 -22.12 -21.86 18.87
CA GLN A 188 -22.65 -23.11 18.31
C GLN A 188 -22.20 -24.39 19.02
N ALA A 189 -21.36 -24.31 20.08
CA ALA A 189 -20.82 -25.52 20.74
C ALA A 189 -21.62 -26.05 21.95
N ASP A 190 -22.69 -25.37 22.40
CA ASP A 190 -23.48 -25.80 23.58
C ASP A 190 -24.86 -26.42 23.22
N GLY A 191 -24.93 -27.11 22.08
CA GLY A 191 -26.15 -27.76 21.59
C GLY A 191 -26.35 -29.23 21.97
N ALA A 192 -25.60 -29.79 22.92
CA ALA A 192 -25.70 -31.23 23.25
C ALA A 192 -25.68 -31.52 24.77
N GLY A 193 -26.72 -31.07 25.48
CA GLY A 193 -27.03 -31.59 26.82
C GLY A 193 -27.77 -32.93 26.73
N PRO A 194 -27.35 -33.99 27.46
CA PRO A 194 -27.92 -35.32 27.30
C PRO A 194 -29.34 -35.42 27.91
N HIS A 195 -30.20 -36.15 27.20
CA HIS A 195 -31.52 -36.61 27.62
C HIS A 195 -31.56 -37.05 29.10
N ARG A 196 -32.32 -36.34 29.94
CA ARG A 196 -32.82 -36.89 31.20
C ARG A 196 -34.04 -37.76 30.91
N GLY A 197 -33.83 -39.07 30.99
CA GLY A 197 -34.88 -40.07 30.96
C GLY A 197 -35.88 -39.90 32.11
N SER A 198 -37.15 -40.08 31.77
CA SER A 198 -38.26 -40.15 32.72
C SER A 198 -38.09 -41.35 33.66
N VAL A 199 -38.23 -41.13 34.95
CA VAL A 199 -38.62 -42.18 35.90
C VAL A 199 -39.95 -41.76 36.52
N ARG A 200 -41.04 -42.39 36.05
CA ARG A 200 -42.33 -42.38 36.74
C ARG A 200 -42.26 -43.36 37.90
N ARG A 201 -42.72 -42.94 39.08
CA ARG A 201 -43.29 -43.85 40.09
C ARG A 201 -44.80 -43.86 39.90
#